data_AF-A0A2X3K2G5-F1
#
_entry.id   AF-A0A2X3K2G5-F1
#
_cell.length_a   1.000
_cell.length_b   1.000
_cell.length_c   1.000
_cell.angle_alpha   90.00
_cell.angle_beta   90.00
_cell.angle_gamma   90.00
#
_symmetry.space_group_name_H-M   'P 1'
#
loop_
_entity.id
_entity.type
_entity.pdbx_description
1 polymer ?
#
loop_
_entity_poly.entity_id
_entity_poly.type
_entity_poly.pdbx_seq_one_letter_code
_entity_poly.pdbx_strand_id
1 'polypeptide(L)'
;MDNKISTYSPAFSIVSWIALVGGIVTYLLGLWNAEMQLNEKGYYFAVRKRLARTVLIFTERSDQLSRATDRVPGLPANPGYAQ
;
A
#
# COMPACT_ATOMS: atom_id res chain seq x y z
N MET A 1 5.53 1.28 -34.83
CA MET A 1 4.98 0.63 -33.62
C MET A 1 5.80 1.19 -32.47
N ASP A 2 5.28 2.21 -31.80
CA ASP A 2 6.05 2.98 -30.83
C ASP A 2 6.10 2.18 -29.52
N ASN A 3 7.22 1.51 -29.29
CA ASN A 3 7.55 0.82 -28.06
C ASN A 3 7.82 1.85 -26.96
N LYS A 4 6.75 2.39 -26.37
CA LYS A 4 6.81 3.19 -25.15
C LYS A 4 7.24 2.29 -24.00
N ILE A 5 8.54 2.19 -23.77
CA ILE A 5 9.09 1.62 -22.55
C ILE A 5 8.74 2.61 -21.45
N SER A 6 7.63 2.36 -20.75
CA SER A 6 7.28 3.09 -19.54
C SER A 6 8.43 2.89 -18.57
N THR A 7 9.12 3.99 -18.23
CA THR A 7 10.20 4.01 -17.23
C THR A 7 9.61 3.78 -15.84
N TYR A 8 9.05 2.59 -15.61
CA TYR A 8 8.84 2.08 -14.26
C TYR A 8 10.24 1.84 -13.71
N SER A 9 10.68 2.66 -12.75
CA SER A 9 11.93 2.43 -12.04
C SER A 9 11.80 1.11 -11.27
N PRO A 10 12.38 0.00 -11.75
CA PRO A 10 12.17 -1.31 -11.15
C PRO A 10 12.71 -1.34 -9.72
N ALA A 11 13.73 -0.51 -9.47
CA ALA A 11 14.33 -0.30 -8.18
C ALA A 11 13.35 0.25 -7.13
N PHE A 12 12.49 1.21 -7.49
CA PHE A 12 11.51 1.76 -6.54
C PHE A 12 10.47 0.73 -6.15
N SER A 13 9.94 -0.01 -7.13
CA SER A 13 8.96 -1.07 -6.89
C SER A 13 9.53 -2.17 -5.99
N ILE A 14 10.76 -2.61 -6.25
CA ILE A 14 11.40 -3.67 -5.45
C ILE A 14 11.69 -3.18 -4.03
N VAL A 15 12.22 -1.96 -3.87
CA VAL A 15 12.50 -1.37 -2.55
C VAL A 15 11.24 -1.20 -1.72
N SER A 16 10.13 -0.72 -2.30
CA SER A 16 8.85 -0.61 -1.58
C SER A 16 8.34 -1.95 -1.07
N TRP A 17 8.44 -3.01 -1.88
CA TRP A 17 8.01 -4.36 -1.46
C TRP A 17 8.90 -4.93 -0.37
N ILE A 18 10.22 -4.74 -0.47
CA ILE A 18 11.17 -5.17 0.56
C ILE A 18 10.94 -4.40 1.87
N ALA A 19 10.68 -3.09 1.81
CA ALA A 19 10.40 -2.29 3.00
C ALA A 19 9.09 -2.71 3.68
N LEU A 20 8.04 -2.98 2.89
CA LEU A 20 6.74 -3.44 3.40
C LEU A 20 6.86 -4.82 4.06
N VAL A 21 7.42 -5.80 3.33
CA VAL A 21 7.55 -7.18 3.81
C VAL A 21 8.55 -7.24 4.96
N GLY A 22 9.69 -6.56 4.84
CA GLY A 22 10.71 -6.46 5.88
C GLY A 22 10.15 -5.89 7.18
N GLY A 23 9.40 -4.77 7.14
CA GLY A 23 8.78 -4.20 8.34
C GLY A 23 7.74 -5.13 9.00
N ILE A 24 7.04 -5.94 8.21
CA ILE A 24 6.15 -6.97 8.74
C ILE A 24 6.95 -8.06 9.45
N VAL A 25 7.97 -8.62 8.79
CA VAL A 25 8.81 -9.71 9.31
C VAL A 25 9.57 -9.29 10.57
N THR A 26 10.25 -8.14 10.55
CA THR A 26 11.07 -7.66 11.68
C THR A 26 10.25 -7.47 12.95
N TYR A 27 9.02 -6.96 12.83
CA TYR A 27 8.13 -6.85 14.00
C TYR A 27 7.55 -8.19 14.44
N LEU A 28 7.25 -9.12 13.51
CA LEU A 28 6.81 -10.46 13.91
C LEU A 28 7.92 -11.18 14.67
N LEU A 29 9.18 -11.03 14.24
CA LEU A 29 10.36 -11.52 14.94
C LEU A 29 10.55 -10.82 16.30
N GLY A 30 10.37 -9.49 16.37
CA GLY A 30 10.40 -8.75 17.64
C GLY A 30 9.32 -9.19 18.62
N LEU A 31 8.12 -9.48 18.13
CA LEU A 31 7.01 -9.98 18.94
C LEU A 31 7.18 -11.45 19.33
N TRP A 32 7.91 -12.24 18.53
CA TRP A 32 8.28 -13.61 18.87
C TRP A 32 9.27 -13.64 20.05
N ASN A 33 10.27 -12.76 20.03
CA ASN A 33 11.29 -12.67 21.09
C ASN A 33 10.79 -11.99 22.38
N ALA A 34 9.69 -11.25 22.35
CA ALA A 34 9.11 -10.66 23.56
C ALA A 34 8.48 -11.75 24.43
N GLU A 35 8.93 -11.95 25.67
CA GLU A 35 8.31 -12.88 26.63
C GLU A 35 7.03 -12.26 27.22
N MET A 36 5.98 -12.11 26.39
CA MET A 36 4.67 -11.62 26.79
C MET A 36 3.61 -12.72 26.66
N GLN A 37 2.59 -12.68 27.53
CA GLN A 37 1.48 -13.64 27.51
C GLN A 37 0.77 -13.65 26.14
N LEU A 38 0.24 -14.82 25.75
CA LEU A 38 -0.42 -15.02 24.46
C LEU A 38 -1.59 -14.06 24.20
N ASN A 39 -2.24 -13.57 25.28
CA ASN A 39 -3.34 -12.60 25.22
C ASN A 39 -2.86 -11.20 24.76
N GLU A 40 -1.69 -10.74 25.20
CA GLU A 40 -1.09 -9.45 24.87
C GLU A 40 -0.44 -9.48 23.50
N LYS A 41 0.27 -10.58 23.16
CA LYS A 41 0.81 -10.78 21.80
C LYS A 41 -0.27 -10.78 20.73
N GLY A 42 -1.43 -11.40 21.01
CA GLY A 42 -2.58 -11.41 20.11
C GLY A 42 -3.15 -10.01 19.86
N TYR A 43 -3.15 -9.14 20.87
CA TYR A 43 -3.60 -7.76 20.76
C TYR A 43 -2.70 -6.94 19.84
N TYR A 44 -1.38 -7.04 19.97
CA TYR A 44 -0.43 -6.37 19.08
C TYR A 44 -0.59 -6.80 17.62
N PHE A 45 -0.82 -8.09 17.37
CA PHE A 45 -1.10 -8.59 16.03
C PHE A 45 -2.43 -8.05 15.47
N ALA A 46 -3.49 -7.97 16.29
CA ALA A 46 -4.77 -7.40 15.90
C ALA A 46 -4.66 -5.89 15.61
N VAL A 47 -3.94 -5.13 16.44
CA VAL A 47 -3.70 -3.69 16.25
C VAL A 47 -2.91 -3.45 14.96
N ARG A 48 -1.83 -4.21 14.72
CA ARG A 48 -1.09 -4.15 13.46
C ARG A 48 -1.96 -4.44 12.24
N LYS A 49 -2.76 -5.51 12.28
CA LYS A 49 -3.67 -5.87 11.17
C LYS A 49 -4.73 -4.79 10.94
N ARG A 50 -5.26 -4.20 12.01
CA ARG A 50 -6.20 -3.08 11.94
C ARG A 50 -5.56 -1.86 11.27
N LEU A 51 -4.33 -1.51 11.66
CA LEU A 51 -3.58 -0.40 11.06
C LEU A 51 -3.29 -0.64 9.57
N ALA A 52 -2.84 -1.84 9.21
CA ALA A 52 -2.60 -2.22 7.81
C ALA A 52 -3.89 -2.12 6.97
N ARG A 53 -5.02 -2.59 7.50
CA ARG A 53 -6.32 -2.49 6.83
C ARG A 53 -6.77 -1.05 6.64
N THR A 54 -6.58 -0.18 7.63
CA THR A 54 -6.96 1.25 7.49
C THR A 54 -6.11 1.97 6.45
N VAL A 55 -4.82 1.64 6.33
CA VAL A 55 -3.94 2.21 5.31
C VAL A 55 -4.33 1.72 3.91
N LEU A 56 -4.67 0.44 3.77
CA LEU A 56 -5.15 -0.11 2.49
C LEU A 56 -6.44 0.58 2.04
N ILE A 57 -7.42 0.71 2.94
CA ILE A 57 -8.67 1.41 2.66
C ILE A 57 -8.40 2.86 2.29
N PHE A 58 -7.51 3.56 2.99
CA PHE A 58 -7.17 4.94 2.65
C PHE A 58 -6.59 5.06 1.22
N THR A 59 -5.73 4.12 0.83
CA THR A 59 -5.13 4.05 -0.53
C THR A 59 -6.21 3.82 -1.60
N GLU A 60 -7.11 2.86 -1.37
CA GLU A 60 -8.23 2.60 -2.28
C GLU A 60 -9.13 3.83 -2.39
N ARG A 61 -9.43 4.48 -1.26
CA ARG A 61 -10.29 5.67 -1.22
C ARG A 61 -9.62 6.89 -1.87
N SER A 62 -8.29 7.02 -1.83
CA SER A 62 -7.57 8.07 -2.57
C SER A 62 -7.66 7.86 -4.08
N ASP A 63 -7.58 6.62 -4.56
CA ASP A 63 -7.74 6.32 -5.99
C ASP A 63 -9.16 6.61 -6.47
N GLN A 64 -10.17 6.28 -5.65
CA GLN A 64 -11.56 6.61 -5.95
C GLN A 64 -11.79 8.13 -5.99
N LEU A 65 -11.18 8.89 -5.05
CA LEU A 65 -11.32 10.33 -4.98
C LEU A 65 -10.64 11.02 -6.17
N SER A 66 -9.44 10.58 -6.55
CA SER A 66 -8.74 11.08 -7.73
C SER A 66 -9.55 10.85 -9.02
N ARG A 67 -10.13 9.65 -9.19
CA ARG A 67 -11.01 9.33 -10.33
C ARG A 67 -12.34 10.11 -10.33
N ALA A 68 -12.86 10.47 -9.16
CA ALA A 68 -14.08 11.25 -9.03
C ALA A 68 -13.86 12.73 -9.37
N THR A 69 -12.72 13.29 -8.95
CA THR A 69 -12.33 14.67 -9.29
C THR A 69 -11.95 14.83 -10.76
N ASP A 70 -11.36 13.81 -11.40
CA ASP A 70 -10.99 13.86 -12.83
C ASP A 70 -12.21 13.84 -13.78
N ARG A 71 -13.38 13.41 -13.30
CA ARG A 71 -14.66 13.52 -14.03
C ARG A 71 -15.30 14.90 -13.87
N VAL A 72 -14.54 15.97 -14.08
CA VAL A 72 -15.08 17.33 -14.11
C VAL A 72 -16.11 17.43 -15.27
N PRO A 73 -17.38 17.78 -15.00
CA PRO A 73 -18.38 17.91 -16.06
C PRO A 73 -17.98 19.06 -16.99
N GLY A 74 -17.55 18.72 -18.22
CA GLY A 74 -17.27 19.70 -19.27
C GLY A 74 -15.82 19.78 -19.79
N LEU A 75 -14.87 19.04 -19.23
CA LEU A 75 -13.54 18.87 -19.84
C LEU A 75 -13.39 17.47 -20.46
N PRO A 76 -12.73 17.33 -21.63
CA PRO A 76 -12.46 16.02 -22.21
C PRO A 76 -11.63 15.18 -21.25
N ALA A 77 -12.01 13.91 -21.07
CA ALA A 77 -11.28 12.98 -20.20
C ALA A 77 -9.82 12.89 -20.62
N ASN A 78 -8.90 13.14 -19.68
CA ASN A 78 -7.47 13.16 -19.99
C ASN A 78 -7.01 11.73 -20.35
N PRO A 79 -6.41 11.52 -21.55
CA PRO A 79 -6.06 10.20 -22.06
C PRO A 79 -4.92 9.49 -21.30
N GLY A 80 -4.33 10.13 -20.28
CA GLY A 80 -3.17 9.61 -19.53
C GLY A 80 -3.43 8.40 -18.62
N TYR A 81 -4.68 7.98 -18.41
CA TYR A 81 -5.03 6.90 -17.47
C TYR A 81 -5.52 5.60 -18.13
N ALA A 82 -5.55 5.55 -19.47
CA ALA A 82 -6.09 4.44 -20.25
C ALA A 82 -5.03 3.60 -20.98
N GLN A 83 -3.76 3.68 -20.57
CA GLN A 83 -2.65 2.87 -21.11
C GLN A 83 -2.04 1.98 -20.03
#